data_AF-A0A8B7Q954-F1
#
_entry.id   AF-A0A8B7Q954-F1
#
_cell.length_a   1.000
_cell.length_b   1.000
_cell.length_c   1.000
_cell.angle_alpha   90.00
_cell.angle_beta   90.00
_cell.angle_gamma   90.00
#
_symmetry.space_group_name_H-M   'P 1'
#
loop_
_entity.id
_entity.type
_entity.pdbx_description
1 polymer ?
#
loop_
_entity_poly.entity_id
_entity_poly.type
_entity_poly.pdbx_seq_one_letter_code
_entity_poly.pdbx_strand_id
1 'polypeptide(L)'
;MSHPDYRPNLATPRGVSSVVGPHGVGVSPGDKKSKNKSTRGKKKSIFETYMSKEDVSEGLKRGTLIQGVLRINPKKFHEAFIPSPDGDRDIFIDGVVARNRALNGDLVVVKLLPEEQWKVIKPESGDKEPEGAYESEPPGELCGSRVLQPSPKDCHDSPDVIIEAQFDDSDSEDGHGSTQSALLDDVKRLSVCVHEKGKEKASASATKDKSTSVAADIRALPEKSLQRSAKVVYIVEKKHSRAATGFLKLLADKNSELFRKYALFSPSDHRVPRIYVPLKDCPQDFVTRPKDYANTLFICRIVDWKEDSSFALGQLAKSLGQAGEIEPETEGILTEYGVDFTDFSSEVLECLPQGLPWTIPPEEIRQRRDLRKDCVFTIDPSTARDLDDALSCKPLADGTYEVGVHIADVSYFVPEGSELDKVAAERATSVYLVQKVVPMLPRLLCEELCSLNPMTDKLTFSVIWVLTPEGKV
;
A
#
# COMPACT_ATOMS: atom_id res chain seq x y z
N MET A 1 39.65 -39.47 -30.36
CA MET A 1 38.46 -40.31 -30.65
C MET A 1 37.27 -39.36 -30.72
N SER A 2 36.99 -38.73 -31.87
CA SER A 2 36.06 -39.15 -32.95
C SER A 2 34.57 -39.08 -32.56
N HIS A 3 33.93 -38.01 -33.05
CA HIS A 3 32.50 -37.61 -33.28
C HIS A 3 31.50 -38.73 -33.69
N PRO A 4 30.18 -38.48 -34.01
CA PRO A 4 29.37 -37.23 -34.07
C PRO A 4 27.87 -37.29 -33.61
N ASP A 5 27.24 -36.10 -33.60
CA ASP A 5 25.88 -35.64 -34.00
C ASP A 5 24.69 -36.60 -34.22
N TYR A 6 23.48 -36.13 -33.83
CA TYR A 6 22.27 -36.27 -34.68
C TYR A 6 21.20 -35.17 -34.42
N ARG A 7 20.88 -34.42 -35.49
CA ARG A 7 19.65 -33.61 -35.72
C ARG A 7 18.62 -34.46 -36.49
N PRO A 8 17.36 -34.01 -36.58
CA PRO A 8 16.68 -34.06 -37.88
C PRO A 8 16.08 -32.71 -38.34
N ASN A 9 15.95 -32.61 -39.67
CA ASN A 9 15.65 -31.44 -40.52
C ASN A 9 14.15 -31.35 -40.95
N LEU A 10 13.73 -30.10 -41.29
CA LEU A 10 12.95 -29.59 -42.46
C LEU A 10 12.05 -30.57 -43.29
N ALA A 11 10.92 -30.21 -43.93
CA ALA A 11 10.43 -28.97 -44.54
C ALA A 11 8.92 -29.03 -44.85
N THR A 12 8.37 -27.86 -45.18
CA THR A 12 7.10 -27.53 -45.86
C THR A 12 7.02 -28.00 -47.33
N PRO A 13 5.83 -27.85 -47.96
CA PRO A 13 5.80 -27.25 -49.30
C PRO A 13 4.72 -26.15 -49.50
N ARG A 14 5.13 -25.05 -50.16
CA ARG A 14 4.30 -24.19 -51.06
C ARG A 14 4.05 -25.01 -52.35
N GLY A 15 2.99 -24.91 -53.16
CA GLY A 15 1.96 -23.93 -53.46
C GLY A 15 1.84 -23.85 -55.00
N VAL A 16 0.66 -23.91 -55.62
CA VAL A 16 0.44 -23.52 -57.03
C VAL A 16 -0.99 -23.00 -57.25
N SER A 17 -1.05 -21.88 -57.97
CA SER A 17 -2.20 -21.10 -58.44
C SER A 17 -2.92 -21.73 -59.63
N SER A 18 -4.24 -21.52 -59.77
CA SER A 18 -4.85 -21.31 -61.09
C SER A 18 -6.13 -20.47 -61.00
N VAL A 19 -6.20 -19.49 -61.90
CA VAL A 19 -7.28 -18.54 -62.19
C VAL A 19 -8.21 -19.15 -63.24
N VAL A 20 -9.54 -18.93 -63.17
CA VAL A 20 -10.50 -18.68 -64.29
C VAL A 20 -11.91 -18.41 -63.68
N GLY A 21 -12.57 -17.29 -64.04
CA GLY A 21 -14.05 -17.10 -63.91
C GLY A 21 -14.72 -17.17 -65.31
N PRO A 22 -15.94 -16.64 -65.57
CA PRO A 22 -17.11 -16.30 -64.74
C PRO A 22 -18.46 -16.83 -65.34
N HIS A 23 -19.59 -16.39 -64.76
CA HIS A 23 -21.00 -16.38 -65.26
C HIS A 23 -21.98 -17.47 -64.80
N GLY A 24 -23.15 -17.02 -64.32
CA GLY A 24 -24.36 -17.83 -64.17
C GLY A 24 -25.42 -17.22 -63.24
N VAL A 25 -26.36 -16.48 -63.81
CA VAL A 25 -27.50 -15.80 -63.16
C VAL A 25 -28.57 -16.78 -62.69
N GLY A 26 -29.20 -16.53 -61.53
CA GLY A 26 -30.43 -17.20 -61.09
C GLY A 26 -31.17 -16.39 -60.02
N VAL A 27 -32.44 -16.05 -60.29
CA VAL A 27 -33.26 -15.03 -59.62
C VAL A 27 -34.40 -15.67 -58.79
N SER A 28 -34.56 -15.21 -57.53
CA SER A 28 -35.80 -15.08 -56.71
C SER A 28 -36.56 -16.32 -56.15
N PRO A 29 -37.53 -16.18 -55.19
CA PRO A 29 -37.75 -15.15 -54.13
C PRO A 29 -38.25 -15.69 -52.74
N GLY A 30 -38.24 -14.81 -51.72
CA GLY A 30 -39.15 -14.79 -50.54
C GLY A 30 -38.85 -15.80 -49.41
N ASP A 31 -39.09 -15.56 -48.12
CA ASP A 31 -39.76 -14.48 -47.39
C ASP A 31 -39.54 -14.71 -45.87
N LYS A 32 -39.78 -13.66 -45.05
CA LYS A 32 -39.90 -13.65 -43.57
C LYS A 32 -38.64 -13.46 -42.71
N LYS A 33 -38.34 -12.17 -42.49
CA LYS A 33 -37.68 -11.65 -41.28
C LYS A 33 -38.55 -11.91 -40.04
N SER A 34 -38.06 -12.75 -39.12
CA SER A 34 -38.51 -12.78 -37.72
C SER A 34 -37.58 -11.90 -36.89
N LYS A 35 -38.03 -10.68 -36.56
CA LYS A 35 -37.41 -9.83 -35.54
C LYS A 35 -37.89 -10.31 -34.16
N ASN A 36 -37.20 -11.29 -33.58
CA ASN A 36 -37.26 -11.49 -32.13
C ASN A 36 -36.23 -10.59 -31.45
N LYS A 37 -36.67 -9.39 -31.07
CA LYS A 37 -36.01 -8.58 -30.04
C LYS A 37 -36.09 -9.35 -28.72
N SER A 38 -35.04 -10.09 -28.37
CA SER A 38 -34.81 -10.48 -26.98
C SER A 38 -34.27 -9.25 -26.24
N THR A 39 -35.17 -8.43 -25.71
CA THR A 39 -34.83 -7.49 -24.64
C THR A 39 -34.49 -8.30 -23.38
N ARG A 40 -33.27 -8.85 -23.36
CA ARG A 40 -32.61 -9.35 -22.16
C ARG A 40 -32.41 -8.13 -21.26
N GLY A 41 -33.15 -8.06 -20.15
CA GLY A 41 -33.10 -6.93 -19.24
C GLY A 41 -31.66 -6.61 -18.86
N LYS A 42 -31.15 -5.46 -19.29
CA LYS A 42 -29.84 -4.97 -18.85
C LYS A 42 -29.95 -4.72 -17.35
N LYS A 43 -29.10 -5.38 -16.57
CA LYS A 43 -28.95 -5.07 -15.13
C LYS A 43 -28.65 -3.57 -14.99
N LYS A 44 -29.27 -2.90 -14.02
CA LYS A 44 -29.00 -1.49 -13.75
C LYS A 44 -27.56 -1.37 -13.21
N SER A 45 -26.74 -0.53 -13.85
CA SER A 45 -25.39 -0.23 -13.37
C SER A 45 -25.46 0.51 -12.04
N ILE A 46 -24.62 0.12 -11.09
CA ILE A 46 -24.49 0.75 -9.76
C ILE A 46 -23.48 1.91 -9.85
N PHE A 47 -22.39 1.66 -10.56
CA PHE A 47 -21.32 2.64 -10.78
C PHE A 47 -21.45 3.29 -12.15
N GLU A 48 -20.94 4.52 -12.26
CA GLU A 48 -20.82 5.21 -13.54
C GLU A 48 -19.69 4.59 -14.37
N THR A 49 -19.94 4.39 -15.67
CA THR A 49 -18.92 3.97 -16.61
C THR A 49 -17.81 5.01 -16.67
N TYR A 50 -16.55 4.58 -16.70
CA TYR A 50 -15.43 5.51 -16.80
C TYR A 50 -15.44 6.27 -18.14
N MET A 51 -14.94 7.49 -18.12
CA MET A 51 -14.75 8.31 -19.32
C MET A 51 -13.68 7.69 -20.25
N SER A 52 -13.72 8.07 -21.52
CA SER A 52 -12.67 7.71 -22.48
C SER A 52 -11.35 8.40 -22.14
N LYS A 53 -10.21 7.84 -22.59
CA LYS A 53 -8.90 8.45 -22.35
C LYS A 53 -8.77 9.81 -23.01
N GLU A 54 -9.40 9.96 -24.17
CA GLU A 54 -9.44 11.17 -24.98
C GLU A 54 -10.18 12.29 -24.23
N ASP A 55 -11.40 12.00 -23.74
CA ASP A 55 -12.19 12.97 -22.98
C ASP A 55 -11.51 13.37 -21.68
N VAL A 56 -10.82 12.44 -21.01
CA VAL A 56 -10.04 12.71 -19.81
C VAL A 56 -8.87 13.65 -20.12
N SER A 57 -8.12 13.37 -21.19
CA SER A 57 -6.98 14.19 -21.60
C SER A 57 -7.43 15.61 -21.96
N GLU A 58 -8.51 15.75 -22.72
CA GLU A 58 -9.08 17.06 -23.03
C GLU A 58 -9.60 17.78 -21.79
N GLY A 59 -10.30 17.06 -20.92
CA GLY A 59 -10.88 17.62 -19.70
C GLY A 59 -9.83 18.17 -18.74
N LEU A 60 -8.68 17.48 -18.61
CA LEU A 60 -7.52 17.94 -17.84
C LEU A 60 -6.86 19.17 -18.49
N LYS A 61 -6.66 19.17 -19.82
CA LYS A 61 -6.09 20.33 -20.54
C LYS A 61 -6.95 21.58 -20.41
N ARG A 62 -8.28 21.44 -20.38
CA ARG A 62 -9.22 22.55 -20.21
C ARG A 62 -9.43 22.96 -18.75
N GLY A 63 -8.86 22.25 -17.77
CA GLY A 63 -9.07 22.50 -16.33
C GLY A 63 -10.46 22.13 -15.83
N THR A 64 -11.26 21.41 -16.62
CA THR A 64 -12.62 20.95 -16.23
C THR A 64 -12.61 19.68 -15.39
N LEU A 65 -11.48 18.95 -15.41
CA LEU A 65 -11.22 17.77 -14.61
C LEU A 65 -9.97 18.02 -13.76
N ILE A 66 -9.90 17.35 -12.61
CA ILE A 66 -8.80 17.46 -11.67
C ILE A 66 -8.20 16.08 -11.44
N GLN A 67 -6.88 15.98 -11.50
CA GLN A 67 -6.14 14.76 -11.20
C GLN A 67 -5.56 14.85 -9.78
N GLY A 68 -5.62 13.76 -9.02
CA GLY A 68 -5.04 13.70 -7.69
C GLY A 68 -4.94 12.27 -7.15
N VAL A 69 -4.13 12.09 -6.11
CA VAL A 69 -4.01 10.80 -5.41
C VAL A 69 -5.18 10.65 -4.44
N LEU A 70 -5.91 9.55 -4.56
CA LEU A 70 -7.07 9.27 -3.73
C LEU A 70 -6.69 8.80 -2.33
N ARG A 71 -7.26 9.42 -1.30
CA ARG A 71 -7.15 9.03 0.11
C ARG A 71 -8.51 8.65 0.64
N ILE A 72 -8.67 7.42 1.12
CA ILE A 72 -9.93 6.94 1.73
C ILE A 72 -9.80 7.02 3.25
N ASN A 73 -10.82 7.57 3.92
CA ASN A 73 -10.86 7.63 5.37
C ASN A 73 -10.98 6.20 5.96
N PRO A 74 -10.02 5.72 6.77
CA PRO A 74 -10.06 4.35 7.30
C PRO A 74 -11.18 4.13 8.32
N LYS A 75 -11.61 5.18 9.05
CA LYS A 75 -12.69 5.09 10.05
C LYS A 75 -14.07 5.20 9.41
N LYS A 76 -14.17 5.95 8.30
CA LYS A 76 -15.41 6.18 7.56
C LYS A 76 -15.14 5.96 6.07
N PHE A 77 -15.10 4.71 5.64
CA PHE A 77 -14.73 4.36 4.25
C PHE A 77 -15.66 4.94 3.17
N HIS A 78 -16.80 5.50 3.54
CA HIS A 78 -17.68 6.26 2.64
C HIS A 78 -17.09 7.63 2.28
N GLU A 79 -16.19 8.17 3.09
CA GLU A 79 -15.52 9.45 2.87
C GLU A 79 -14.17 9.24 2.19
N ALA A 80 -13.93 9.93 1.08
CA ALA A 80 -12.62 9.96 0.43
C ALA A 80 -12.27 11.38 -0.02
N PHE A 81 -10.99 11.59 -0.33
CA PHE A 81 -10.43 12.91 -0.59
C PHE A 81 -9.37 12.83 -1.68
N ILE A 82 -9.20 13.91 -2.43
CA ILE A 82 -8.02 14.15 -3.27
C ILE A 82 -7.43 15.53 -2.92
N PRO A 83 -6.12 15.73 -3.05
CA PRO A 83 -5.51 17.05 -2.86
C PRO A 83 -6.04 18.04 -3.90
N SER A 84 -6.24 19.29 -3.47
CA SER A 84 -6.59 20.39 -4.38
C SER A 84 -5.33 20.90 -5.10
N PRO A 85 -5.35 21.10 -6.43
CA PRO A 85 -4.21 21.70 -7.15
C PRO A 85 -3.85 23.11 -6.68
N ASP A 86 -4.83 23.85 -6.16
CA ASP A 86 -4.69 25.24 -5.76
C ASP A 86 -4.05 25.40 -4.36
N GLY A 87 -3.74 24.29 -3.67
CA GLY A 87 -3.22 24.30 -2.29
C GLY A 87 -4.27 24.55 -1.21
N ASP A 88 -5.53 24.74 -1.62
CA ASP A 88 -6.69 24.82 -0.75
C ASP A 88 -7.01 23.46 -0.08
N ARG A 89 -8.11 23.44 0.69
CA ARG A 89 -8.65 22.22 1.30
C ARG A 89 -8.89 21.13 0.27
N ASP A 90 -8.59 19.89 0.66
CA ASP A 90 -8.86 18.69 -0.13
C ASP A 90 -10.29 18.65 -0.68
N ILE A 91 -10.41 18.13 -1.90
CA ILE A 91 -11.70 17.93 -2.56
C ILE A 91 -12.34 16.65 -2.01
N PHE A 92 -13.58 16.77 -1.54
CA PHE A 92 -14.34 15.69 -0.93
C PHE A 92 -14.99 14.79 -1.97
N ILE A 93 -14.97 13.47 -1.74
CA ILE A 93 -15.67 12.46 -2.53
C ILE A 93 -16.67 11.76 -1.61
N ASP A 94 -17.95 12.03 -1.86
CA ASP A 94 -19.05 11.55 -1.01
C ASP A 94 -19.57 10.18 -1.45
N GLY A 95 -19.22 9.16 -0.69
CA GLY A 95 -19.73 7.81 -0.86
C GLY A 95 -18.96 6.95 -1.87
N VAL A 96 -19.17 5.63 -1.75
CA VAL A 96 -18.50 4.62 -2.57
C VAL A 96 -18.87 4.73 -4.06
N VAL A 97 -20.09 5.18 -4.35
CA VAL A 97 -20.57 5.37 -5.73
C VAL A 97 -19.81 6.51 -6.41
N ALA A 98 -19.66 7.68 -5.75
CA ALA A 98 -18.90 8.80 -6.29
C ALA A 98 -17.40 8.47 -6.38
N ARG A 99 -16.88 7.65 -5.47
CA ARG A 99 -15.50 7.11 -5.55
C ARG A 99 -15.28 6.20 -6.76
N ASN A 100 -16.35 5.68 -7.35
CA ASN A 100 -16.35 4.90 -8.59
C ASN A 100 -15.24 3.86 -8.65
N ARG A 101 -15.28 2.87 -7.75
CA ARG A 101 -14.42 1.67 -7.73
C ARG A 101 -12.90 1.95 -7.62
N ALA A 102 -12.48 3.19 -7.39
CA ALA A 102 -11.11 3.51 -7.06
C ALA A 102 -10.75 3.06 -5.63
N LEU A 103 -9.48 2.71 -5.43
CA LEU A 103 -8.91 2.25 -4.17
C LEU A 103 -7.96 3.30 -3.59
N ASN A 104 -7.64 3.16 -2.31
CA ASN A 104 -6.74 4.07 -1.61
C ASN A 104 -5.37 4.10 -2.30
N GLY A 105 -4.82 5.30 -2.52
CA GLY A 105 -3.53 5.51 -3.16
C GLY A 105 -3.56 5.58 -4.69
N ASP A 106 -4.67 5.20 -5.34
CA ASP A 106 -4.79 5.31 -6.80
C ASP A 106 -4.68 6.77 -7.27
N LEU A 107 -4.07 6.96 -8.44
CA LEU A 107 -4.09 8.25 -9.13
C LEU A 107 -5.37 8.33 -9.96
N VAL A 108 -6.27 9.23 -9.58
CA VAL A 108 -7.62 9.33 -10.16
C VAL A 108 -7.84 10.68 -10.82
N VAL A 109 -8.82 10.72 -11.72
CA VAL A 109 -9.38 11.96 -12.27
C VAL A 109 -10.79 12.13 -11.75
N VAL A 110 -11.09 13.32 -11.25
CA VAL A 110 -12.41 13.68 -10.72
C VAL A 110 -13.03 14.82 -11.52
N LYS A 111 -14.35 14.83 -11.54
CA LYS A 111 -15.17 15.94 -12.01
C LYS A 111 -15.86 16.58 -10.82
N LEU A 112 -15.71 17.89 -10.66
CA LEU A 112 -16.41 18.65 -9.63
C LEU A 112 -17.93 18.54 -9.83
N LEU A 113 -18.63 18.39 -8.72
CA LEU A 113 -20.09 18.48 -8.69
C LEU A 113 -20.51 19.95 -8.68
N PRO A 114 -21.76 20.25 -9.09
CA PRO A 114 -22.36 21.57 -8.90
C PRO A 114 -22.28 22.03 -7.44
N GLU A 115 -22.17 23.34 -7.20
CA GLU A 115 -21.99 23.94 -5.86
C GLU A 115 -23.11 23.55 -4.88
N GLU A 116 -24.31 23.28 -5.37
CA GLU A 116 -25.45 22.85 -4.55
C GLU A 116 -25.24 21.45 -3.92
N GLN A 117 -24.25 20.70 -4.40
CA GLN A 117 -23.88 19.37 -3.93
C GLN A 117 -22.57 19.38 -3.14
N TRP A 118 -22.00 20.55 -2.87
CA TRP A 118 -20.80 20.68 -2.06
C TRP A 118 -21.08 20.40 -0.59
N LYS A 119 -20.11 19.80 0.11
CA LYS A 119 -20.27 19.44 1.51
C LYS A 119 -20.32 20.71 2.34
N VAL A 120 -21.43 20.91 3.04
CA VAL A 120 -21.55 21.98 4.04
C VAL A 120 -20.79 21.56 5.29
N ILE A 121 -19.76 22.32 5.62
CA ILE A 121 -19.02 22.18 6.86
C ILE A 121 -19.68 23.06 7.89
N LYS A 122 -20.28 22.44 8.91
CA LYS A 122 -20.75 23.17 10.06
C LYS A 122 -19.51 23.71 10.79
N PRO A 123 -19.44 25.02 11.11
CA PRO A 123 -18.44 25.48 12.04
C PRO A 123 -18.68 24.74 13.35
N GLU A 124 -17.70 23.97 13.81
CA GLU A 124 -17.79 23.32 15.10
C GLU A 124 -17.92 24.42 16.16
N SER A 125 -19.00 24.37 16.93
CA SER A 125 -19.19 25.20 18.10
C SER A 125 -18.20 24.76 19.17
N GLY A 126 -17.14 25.52 19.38
CA GLY A 126 -16.34 25.56 20.61
C GLY A 126 -15.54 24.30 20.92
N ASP A 127 -14.23 24.42 20.73
CA ASP A 127 -13.13 23.77 21.45
C ASP A 127 -13.53 22.70 22.48
N LYS A 128 -13.35 21.44 22.06
CA LYS A 128 -12.71 20.45 22.92
C LYS A 128 -11.58 19.86 22.13
N GLU A 129 -10.38 20.42 22.32
CA GLU A 129 -9.16 19.70 21.98
C GLU A 129 -9.21 18.34 22.69
N PRO A 130 -8.96 17.23 21.98
CA PRO A 130 -8.52 16.03 22.65
C PRO A 130 -7.10 16.32 23.14
N GLU A 131 -6.90 16.35 24.46
CA GLU A 131 -5.57 16.30 25.06
C GLU A 131 -4.81 15.11 24.46
N GLY A 132 -3.92 15.42 23.52
CA GLY A 132 -2.83 14.54 23.16
C GLY A 132 -1.80 14.65 24.27
N ALA A 133 -1.51 13.53 24.92
CA ALA A 133 -0.32 13.38 25.75
C ALA A 133 0.91 13.58 24.86
N TYR A 134 1.42 14.81 24.82
CA TYR A 134 2.81 15.09 24.52
C TYR A 134 3.55 15.02 25.85
N GLU A 135 4.41 14.03 26.04
CA GLU A 135 5.45 14.14 27.06
C GLU A 135 6.44 15.20 26.57
N SER A 136 6.40 16.35 27.21
CA SER A 136 7.40 17.40 27.10
C SER A 136 8.64 17.01 27.91
N GLU A 137 9.81 17.11 27.26
CA GLU A 137 11.13 17.07 27.89
C GLU A 137 11.25 18.05 29.08
N PRO A 138 12.09 17.74 30.10
CA PRO A 138 12.27 18.61 31.24
C PRO A 138 13.22 19.79 30.90
N PRO A 139 13.05 20.95 31.56
CA PRO A 139 13.81 22.15 31.23
C PRO A 139 15.22 22.12 31.82
N GLY A 140 16.17 22.60 31.03
CA GLY A 140 17.54 22.89 31.48
C GLY A 140 17.61 24.12 32.38
N GLU A 141 18.25 23.98 33.53
CA GLU A 141 18.74 25.08 34.35
C GLU A 141 20.26 25.25 34.16
N LEU A 142 20.67 26.47 33.80
CA LEU A 142 22.06 26.89 33.73
C LEU A 142 22.50 27.55 35.04
N CYS A 143 23.56 26.96 35.61
CA CYS A 143 24.73 27.56 36.26
C CYS A 143 24.58 28.48 37.49
N GLY A 144 25.15 28.00 38.61
CA GLY A 144 25.58 28.79 39.77
C GLY A 144 26.87 28.22 40.36
N SER A 145 27.96 28.94 40.15
CA SER A 145 29.36 28.64 40.47
C SER A 145 29.67 28.31 41.95
N ARG A 146 30.57 27.35 42.20
CA ARG A 146 31.65 27.50 43.21
C ARG A 146 32.81 26.50 43.02
N VAL A 147 34.00 27.08 43.07
CA VAL A 147 35.35 26.52 42.94
C VAL A 147 35.71 25.59 44.10
N LEU A 148 36.45 24.50 43.84
CA LEU A 148 37.66 24.07 44.56
C LEU A 148 38.37 22.90 43.81
N GLN A 149 39.69 22.98 43.75
CA GLN A 149 40.63 22.12 42.99
C GLN A 149 41.25 20.99 43.87
N PRO A 150 42.10 20.08 43.34
CA PRO A 150 42.05 18.62 43.55
C PRO A 150 43.15 18.02 44.45
N SER A 151 43.08 16.70 44.71
CA SER A 151 44.26 15.80 44.82
C SER A 151 43.88 14.29 44.80
N PRO A 152 44.81 13.37 44.49
CA PRO A 152 44.55 12.07 43.87
C PRO A 152 44.76 10.85 44.79
N LYS A 153 44.27 9.66 44.38
CA LYS A 153 44.95 8.35 44.56
C LYS A 153 44.19 7.17 43.93
N ASP A 154 45.00 6.23 43.44
CA ASP A 154 44.72 4.97 42.78
C ASP A 154 43.80 4.00 43.57
N CYS A 155 43.10 3.11 42.86
CA CYS A 155 43.30 1.65 42.97
C CYS A 155 42.35 0.84 42.07
N HIS A 156 42.92 -0.26 41.59
CA HIS A 156 42.37 -1.38 40.81
C HIS A 156 41.11 -2.05 41.39
N ASP A 157 40.27 -2.56 40.47
CA ASP A 157 39.75 -3.94 40.33
C ASP A 157 38.25 -4.02 40.05
N SER A 158 37.92 -4.60 38.89
CA SER A 158 36.61 -5.18 38.55
C SER A 158 36.32 -6.39 39.46
N PRO A 159 35.06 -6.88 39.57
CA PRO A 159 34.43 -7.56 38.45
C PRO A 159 32.95 -7.21 38.22
N ASP A 160 32.55 -7.56 37.00
CA ASP A 160 31.22 -7.52 36.43
C ASP A 160 30.15 -8.20 37.30
N VAL A 161 29.00 -7.54 37.44
CA VAL A 161 27.77 -8.15 37.92
C VAL A 161 26.67 -7.88 36.88
N ILE A 162 26.38 -8.91 36.10
CA ILE A 162 25.21 -9.02 35.23
C ILE A 162 24.01 -9.31 36.15
N ILE A 163 23.02 -8.41 36.18
CA ILE A 163 21.73 -8.67 36.83
C ILE A 163 20.76 -9.15 35.76
N GLU A 164 20.58 -10.47 35.69
CA GLU A 164 19.44 -11.09 35.01
C GLU A 164 18.19 -10.92 35.87
N ALA A 165 17.16 -10.26 35.33
CA ALA A 165 15.85 -10.22 35.95
C ALA A 165 15.09 -11.52 35.62
N GLN A 166 14.98 -12.38 36.63
CA GLN A 166 14.06 -13.52 36.64
C GLN A 166 12.61 -12.99 36.71
N PHE A 167 11.77 -13.42 35.78
CA PHE A 167 10.33 -13.40 35.95
C PHE A 167 9.88 -14.84 36.12
N ASP A 168 9.33 -15.14 37.30
CA ASP A 168 8.53 -16.34 37.49
C ASP A 168 7.26 -16.01 38.28
N ASP A 169 6.27 -16.82 37.93
CA ASP A 169 5.01 -17.13 38.58
C ASP A 169 3.70 -16.36 38.34
N SER A 170 2.75 -17.24 38.05
CA SER A 170 1.33 -17.18 37.77
C SER A 170 0.44 -16.64 38.88
N ASP A 171 -0.76 -16.18 38.52
CA ASP A 171 -1.96 -16.44 39.31
C ASP A 171 -3.25 -16.41 38.47
N SER A 172 -4.26 -17.07 39.02
CA SER A 172 -5.41 -17.67 38.34
C SER A 172 -6.74 -16.98 38.68
N GLU A 173 -7.69 -17.09 37.74
CA GLU A 173 -9.15 -17.22 37.86
C GLU A 173 -10.13 -16.05 38.17
N ASP A 174 -11.18 -16.08 37.32
CA ASP A 174 -12.61 -15.82 37.51
C ASP A 174 -13.28 -14.44 37.41
N GLY A 175 -14.26 -14.37 36.50
CA GLY A 175 -15.28 -13.32 36.44
C GLY A 175 -16.19 -13.35 35.19
N HIS A 176 -17.34 -14.02 35.29
CA HIS A 176 -18.44 -14.09 34.31
C HIS A 176 -18.92 -12.77 33.69
N GLY A 177 -19.34 -12.81 32.41
CA GLY A 177 -20.15 -11.76 31.79
C GLY A 177 -20.73 -12.13 30.42
N SER A 178 -21.96 -12.64 30.41
CA SER A 178 -22.79 -12.88 29.22
C SER A 178 -23.13 -11.57 28.49
N THR A 179 -22.95 -11.51 27.17
CA THR A 179 -23.81 -10.68 26.28
C THR A 179 -23.74 -11.16 24.84
N GLN A 180 -24.74 -11.97 24.46
CA GLN A 180 -25.12 -12.16 23.07
C GLN A 180 -26.02 -11.00 22.59
N SER A 181 -25.93 -10.74 21.29
CA SER A 181 -26.96 -10.13 20.42
C SER A 181 -27.12 -8.61 20.43
N ALA A 182 -26.45 -7.95 19.48
CA ALA A 182 -26.90 -6.67 18.90
C ALA A 182 -26.18 -6.38 17.56
N LEU A 183 -26.28 -7.27 16.57
CA LEU A 183 -25.87 -6.99 15.18
C LEU A 183 -26.79 -7.70 14.18
N LEU A 184 -28.08 -7.42 14.26
CA LEU A 184 -29.07 -7.78 13.24
C LEU A 184 -30.18 -6.73 13.23
N ASP A 185 -29.95 -5.59 12.58
CA ASP A 185 -31.01 -4.78 11.99
C ASP A 185 -30.39 -3.64 11.17
N ASP A 186 -30.05 -3.92 9.90
CA ASP A 186 -29.82 -2.84 8.91
C ASP A 186 -30.05 -3.27 7.45
N VAL A 187 -30.72 -4.40 7.23
CA VAL A 187 -31.15 -4.83 5.88
C VAL A 187 -32.66 -4.69 5.75
N LYS A 188 -33.17 -3.46 5.87
CA LYS A 188 -34.54 -3.15 5.45
C LYS A 188 -34.80 -1.66 5.24
N ARG A 189 -34.04 -1.01 4.35
CA ARG A 189 -34.46 0.31 3.83
C ARG A 189 -33.98 0.62 2.42
N LEU A 190 -34.34 -0.26 1.48
CA LEU A 190 -34.32 0.04 0.04
C LEU A 190 -35.56 -0.58 -0.62
N SER A 191 -36.69 0.14 -0.60
CA SER A 191 -37.77 -0.08 -1.57
C SER A 191 -38.70 1.15 -1.69
N VAL A 192 -39.07 1.38 -2.93
CA VAL A 192 -39.69 2.57 -3.55
C VAL A 192 -41.14 2.79 -3.10
N CYS A 193 -41.54 4.06 -2.93
CA CYS A 193 -42.94 4.48 -2.79
C CYS A 193 -43.62 4.62 -4.15
N VAL A 194 -44.80 4.00 -4.30
CA VAL A 194 -45.78 4.28 -5.35
C VAL A 194 -47.07 4.73 -4.65
N HIS A 195 -47.64 5.84 -5.09
CA HIS A 195 -48.89 6.40 -4.59
C HIS A 195 -50.11 5.71 -5.22
N GLU A 196 -51.12 5.37 -4.42
CA GLU A 196 -52.53 5.40 -4.82
C GLU A 196 -53.42 6.01 -3.72
N LYS A 197 -54.49 6.69 -4.15
CA LYS A 197 -55.44 7.50 -3.38
C LYS A 197 -56.59 6.66 -2.80
N GLY A 198 -57.12 7.07 -1.64
CA GLY A 198 -58.47 6.66 -1.19
C GLY A 198 -58.92 7.13 0.20
N LYS A 199 -59.66 8.25 0.24
CA LYS A 199 -60.76 8.72 1.14
C LYS A 199 -60.92 8.12 2.57
N GLU A 200 -60.78 8.92 3.65
CA GLU A 200 -61.80 9.75 4.38
C GLU A 200 -62.64 9.01 5.46
N LYS A 201 -62.38 9.26 6.77
CA LYS A 201 -63.22 10.07 7.70
C LYS A 201 -62.88 9.93 9.20
N ALA A 202 -62.92 11.11 9.86
CA ALA A 202 -63.40 11.44 11.22
C ALA A 202 -62.50 11.33 12.48
N SER A 203 -62.12 12.54 12.98
CA SER A 203 -62.16 13.10 14.37
C SER A 203 -61.52 12.33 15.54
N ALA A 204 -60.76 12.89 16.50
CA ALA A 204 -60.62 14.27 16.98
C ALA A 204 -59.33 14.49 17.81
N SER A 205 -58.89 15.75 17.81
CA SER A 205 -58.21 16.56 18.86
C SER A 205 -56.80 16.24 19.41
N ALA A 206 -55.91 17.21 19.13
CA ALA A 206 -54.83 17.81 19.96
C ALA A 206 -53.68 16.90 20.44
N THR A 207 -52.40 17.19 20.19
CA THR A 207 -51.68 18.45 20.44
C THR A 207 -50.58 18.72 19.41
N LYS A 208 -50.06 19.94 19.49
CA LYS A 208 -49.38 20.75 18.47
C LYS A 208 -47.87 20.72 18.73
N ASP A 209 -47.07 20.21 17.79
CA ASP A 209 -45.66 20.59 17.67
C ASP A 209 -45.28 20.65 16.18
N LYS A 210 -44.99 21.87 15.73
CA LYS A 210 -44.49 22.18 14.38
C LYS A 210 -42.98 22.01 14.39
N SER A 211 -42.44 20.97 13.75
CA SER A 211 -41.07 20.98 13.25
C SER A 211 -41.09 21.27 11.75
N THR A 212 -40.85 22.54 11.44
CA THR A 212 -40.72 23.05 10.08
C THR A 212 -39.42 22.52 9.47
N SER A 213 -39.52 21.81 8.34
CA SER A 213 -38.37 21.44 7.51
C SER A 213 -37.77 22.71 6.90
N VAL A 214 -36.61 23.14 7.39
CA VAL A 214 -35.84 24.21 6.75
C VAL A 214 -34.85 23.56 5.80
N ALA A 215 -35.19 23.55 4.50
CA ALA A 215 -34.17 23.50 3.46
C ALA A 215 -33.40 24.82 3.56
N ALA A 216 -32.19 24.78 4.12
CA ALA A 216 -31.33 25.96 4.20
C ALA A 216 -30.89 26.36 2.78
N ASP A 217 -31.11 27.63 2.43
CA ASP A 217 -30.70 28.21 1.15
C ASP A 217 -29.17 28.29 1.10
N ILE A 218 -28.56 27.42 0.28
CA ILE A 218 -27.09 27.28 0.16
C ILE A 218 -26.43 28.60 -0.30
N ARG A 219 -27.20 29.52 -0.92
CA ARG A 219 -26.71 30.80 -1.43
C ARG A 219 -26.35 31.84 -0.36
N ALA A 220 -26.61 31.57 0.93
CA ALA A 220 -26.38 32.51 2.03
C ALA A 220 -25.22 32.12 2.98
N LEU A 221 -24.49 31.03 2.70
CA LEU A 221 -23.36 30.61 3.53
C LEU A 221 -22.04 31.24 3.02
N PRO A 222 -21.15 31.73 3.91
CA PRO A 222 -19.86 32.23 3.49
C PRO A 222 -19.05 31.10 2.81
N GLU A 223 -18.33 31.40 1.73
CA GLU A 223 -17.53 30.43 0.95
C GLU A 223 -16.61 29.54 1.81
N LYS A 224 -16.18 30.05 2.97
CA LYS A 224 -15.37 29.33 3.97
C LYS A 224 -16.06 28.13 4.63
N SER A 225 -17.39 27.98 4.48
CA SER A 225 -18.19 26.89 5.05
C SER A 225 -18.51 25.78 4.04
N LEU A 226 -18.08 25.89 2.79
CA LEU A 226 -18.31 24.89 1.75
C LEU A 226 -17.01 24.18 1.39
N GLN A 227 -17.08 22.85 1.28
CA GLN A 227 -15.99 22.03 0.75
C GLN A 227 -16.40 21.46 -0.60
N ARG A 228 -15.55 21.69 -1.60
CA ARG A 228 -15.74 21.20 -2.98
C ARG A 228 -15.97 19.68 -2.96
N SER A 229 -17.07 19.25 -3.55
CA SER A 229 -17.38 17.83 -3.75
C SER A 229 -17.13 17.42 -5.20
N ALA A 230 -16.64 16.20 -5.41
CA ALA A 230 -16.40 15.66 -6.73
C ALA A 230 -16.78 14.17 -6.83
N LYS A 231 -16.78 13.66 -8.06
CA LYS A 231 -16.89 12.23 -8.36
C LYS A 231 -15.74 11.78 -9.24
N VAL A 232 -15.26 10.56 -9.00
CA VAL A 232 -14.22 9.91 -9.81
C VAL A 232 -14.82 9.49 -11.15
N VAL A 233 -14.17 9.93 -12.23
CA VAL A 233 -14.59 9.63 -13.61
C VAL A 233 -13.61 8.74 -14.35
N TYR A 234 -12.38 8.59 -13.84
CA TYR A 234 -11.35 7.75 -14.42
C TYR A 234 -10.25 7.41 -13.40
N ILE A 235 -9.60 6.26 -13.56
CA ILE A 235 -8.39 5.87 -12.80
C ILE A 235 -7.20 5.91 -13.77
N VAL A 236 -6.28 6.85 -13.56
CA VAL A 236 -5.10 7.03 -14.40
C VAL A 236 -4.09 5.92 -14.13
N GLU A 237 -3.78 5.71 -12.86
CA GLU A 237 -2.76 4.77 -12.43
C GLU A 237 -3.27 3.97 -11.22
N LYS A 238 -3.11 2.66 -11.33
CA LYS A 238 -3.55 1.69 -10.33
C LYS A 238 -2.40 1.42 -9.33
N LYS A 239 -2.14 2.36 -8.43
CA LYS A 239 -1.04 2.27 -7.45
C LYS A 239 -1.29 1.30 -6.30
N HIS A 240 -2.53 1.14 -5.85
CA HIS A 240 -2.88 0.13 -4.84
C HIS A 240 -2.47 -1.27 -5.35
N SER A 241 -1.90 -2.13 -4.49
CA SER A 241 -1.40 -3.47 -4.84
C SER A 241 -2.46 -4.42 -5.42
N ARG A 242 -3.73 -4.15 -5.10
CA ARG A 242 -4.92 -4.99 -5.36
C ARG A 242 -4.86 -6.34 -4.64
N ALA A 243 -3.90 -6.55 -3.75
CA ALA A 243 -3.91 -7.64 -2.80
C ALA A 243 -4.48 -7.13 -1.47
N ALA A 244 -5.17 -7.99 -0.75
CA ALA A 244 -5.65 -7.70 0.59
C ALA A 244 -5.59 -8.96 1.45
N THR A 245 -5.29 -8.76 2.73
CA THR A 245 -5.37 -9.77 3.77
C THR A 245 -6.74 -9.72 4.42
N GLY A 246 -7.31 -10.88 4.76
CA GLY A 246 -8.64 -10.93 5.35
C GLY A 246 -9.22 -12.33 5.47
N PHE A 247 -10.54 -12.40 5.67
CA PHE A 247 -11.24 -13.62 6.05
C PHE A 247 -12.26 -14.06 5.01
N LEU A 248 -12.44 -15.37 4.86
CA LEU A 248 -13.49 -15.94 4.03
C LEU A 248 -14.76 -16.24 4.84
N LYS A 249 -15.91 -15.92 4.25
CA LYS A 249 -17.24 -16.26 4.76
C LYS A 249 -18.14 -16.74 3.64
N LEU A 250 -19.06 -17.65 3.93
CA LEU A 250 -20.14 -17.95 2.99
C LEU A 250 -21.09 -16.75 2.89
N LEU A 251 -21.70 -16.57 1.72
CA LEU A 251 -22.73 -15.56 1.53
C LEU A 251 -23.95 -15.87 2.42
N ALA A 252 -24.65 -14.83 2.90
CA ALA A 252 -25.77 -15.02 3.81
C ALA A 252 -27.02 -15.61 3.11
N ASP A 253 -27.27 -15.22 1.86
CA ASP A 253 -28.45 -15.64 1.11
C ASP A 253 -28.21 -16.99 0.39
N LYS A 254 -28.59 -18.07 1.07
CA LYS A 254 -28.43 -19.45 0.58
C LYS A 254 -29.21 -19.76 -0.71
N ASN A 255 -30.21 -18.96 -1.06
CA ASN A 255 -31.08 -19.21 -2.21
C ASN A 255 -30.58 -18.50 -3.48
N SER A 256 -29.61 -17.60 -3.37
CA SER A 256 -29.06 -16.87 -4.51
C SER A 256 -28.17 -17.74 -5.40
N GLU A 257 -28.22 -17.54 -6.72
CA GLU A 257 -27.24 -18.13 -7.64
C GLU A 257 -25.80 -17.73 -7.29
N LEU A 258 -25.62 -16.55 -6.69
CA LEU A 258 -24.29 -16.08 -6.25
C LEU A 258 -23.76 -16.94 -5.11
N PHE A 259 -24.62 -17.35 -4.16
CA PHE A 259 -24.23 -18.22 -3.05
C PHE A 259 -23.67 -19.56 -3.51
N ARG A 260 -24.22 -20.11 -4.61
CA ARG A 260 -23.76 -21.38 -5.17
C ARG A 260 -22.43 -21.27 -5.94
N LYS A 261 -21.96 -20.06 -6.22
CA LYS A 261 -20.79 -19.80 -7.07
C LYS A 261 -19.64 -19.11 -6.33
N TYR A 262 -19.95 -18.33 -5.30
CA TYR A 262 -18.99 -17.45 -4.65
C TYR A 262 -19.03 -17.52 -3.12
N ALA A 263 -17.85 -17.38 -2.52
CA ALA A 263 -17.67 -16.94 -1.14
C ALA A 263 -17.50 -15.42 -1.08
N LEU A 264 -17.64 -14.86 0.12
CA LEU A 264 -17.37 -13.46 0.43
C LEU A 264 -16.07 -13.35 1.22
N PHE A 265 -15.08 -12.71 0.62
CA PHE A 265 -13.86 -12.31 1.30
C PHE A 265 -14.04 -10.92 1.91
N SER A 266 -13.64 -10.78 3.17
CA SER A 266 -13.72 -9.55 3.94
C SER A 266 -12.30 -9.09 4.30
N PRO A 267 -11.75 -8.08 3.59
CA PRO A 267 -10.45 -7.50 3.91
C PRO A 267 -10.41 -6.95 5.34
N SER A 268 -9.22 -7.02 5.95
CA SER A 268 -8.94 -6.35 7.24
C SER A 268 -8.91 -4.84 7.07
N ASP A 269 -8.32 -4.31 5.99
CA ASP A 269 -8.39 -2.89 5.65
C ASP A 269 -9.81 -2.51 5.17
N HIS A 270 -10.53 -1.74 5.99
CA HIS A 270 -11.88 -1.25 5.70
C HIS A 270 -11.97 -0.30 4.49
N ARG A 271 -10.85 0.22 4.00
CA ARG A 271 -10.80 1.03 2.77
C ARG A 271 -10.97 0.16 1.52
N VAL A 272 -10.67 -1.15 1.62
CA VAL A 272 -10.81 -2.13 0.53
C VAL A 272 -12.23 -2.70 0.53
N PRO A 273 -12.91 -2.80 -0.63
CA PRO A 273 -14.25 -3.37 -0.68
C PRO A 273 -14.22 -4.87 -0.34
N ARG A 274 -15.36 -5.41 0.10
CA ARG A 274 -15.54 -6.86 0.14
C ARG A 274 -15.45 -7.45 -1.27
N ILE A 275 -15.02 -8.69 -1.35
CA ILE A 275 -14.62 -9.33 -2.61
C ILE A 275 -15.36 -10.67 -2.77
N TYR A 276 -15.96 -10.89 -3.93
CA TYR A 276 -16.45 -12.21 -4.33
C TYR A 276 -15.27 -13.09 -4.76
N VAL A 277 -15.19 -14.29 -4.18
CA VAL A 277 -14.18 -15.30 -4.50
C VAL A 277 -14.88 -16.54 -5.04
N PRO A 278 -14.54 -17.05 -6.23
CA PRO A 278 -15.12 -18.28 -6.75
C PRO A 278 -14.94 -19.44 -5.76
N LEU A 279 -15.99 -20.21 -5.47
CA LEU A 279 -15.91 -21.33 -4.52
C LEU A 279 -14.90 -22.41 -4.93
N LYS A 280 -14.62 -22.53 -6.24
CA LYS A 280 -13.59 -23.43 -6.78
C LYS A 280 -12.17 -23.06 -6.37
N ASP A 281 -11.94 -21.81 -5.95
CA ASP A 281 -10.63 -21.29 -5.52
C ASP A 281 -10.51 -21.37 -3.97
N CYS A 282 -11.58 -21.70 -3.26
CA CYS A 282 -11.57 -21.89 -1.81
C CYS A 282 -11.06 -23.29 -1.42
N PRO A 283 -10.60 -23.50 -0.17
CA PRO A 283 -10.30 -24.83 0.34
C PRO A 283 -11.47 -25.80 0.15
N GLN A 284 -11.19 -27.06 -0.19
CA GLN A 284 -12.22 -28.04 -0.56
C GLN A 284 -13.26 -28.28 0.55
N ASP A 285 -12.82 -28.21 1.80
CA ASP A 285 -13.64 -28.38 3.00
C ASP A 285 -14.23 -27.05 3.52
N PHE A 286 -13.91 -25.91 2.91
CA PHE A 286 -14.47 -24.62 3.34
C PHE A 286 -16.00 -24.58 3.25
N VAL A 287 -16.58 -25.20 2.22
CA VAL A 287 -18.05 -25.22 2.04
C VAL A 287 -18.73 -26.08 3.10
N THR A 288 -18.11 -27.18 3.50
CA THR A 288 -18.68 -28.13 4.48
C THR A 288 -18.41 -27.68 5.92
N ARG A 289 -17.25 -27.08 6.18
CA ARG A 289 -16.83 -26.61 7.50
C ARG A 289 -16.28 -25.16 7.45
N PRO A 290 -17.12 -24.16 7.13
CA PRO A 290 -16.67 -22.77 7.01
C PRO A 290 -16.21 -22.16 8.34
N LYS A 291 -16.65 -22.72 9.48
CA LYS A 291 -16.29 -22.22 10.82
C LYS A 291 -14.85 -22.54 11.20
N ASP A 292 -14.27 -23.62 10.67
CA ASP A 292 -12.88 -24.00 10.93
C ASP A 292 -11.90 -22.91 10.43
N TYR A 293 -12.36 -22.12 9.45
CA TYR A 293 -11.61 -21.02 8.84
C TYR A 293 -11.99 -19.64 9.39
N ALA A 294 -12.80 -19.55 10.45
CA ALA A 294 -13.31 -18.27 10.95
C ALA A 294 -12.21 -17.29 11.36
N ASN A 295 -11.08 -17.83 11.86
CA ASN A 295 -9.90 -17.07 12.28
C ASN A 295 -8.71 -17.27 11.33
N THR A 296 -8.91 -17.90 10.16
CA THR A 296 -7.83 -18.10 9.20
C THR A 296 -7.70 -16.89 8.28
N LEU A 297 -6.49 -16.35 8.21
CA LEU A 297 -6.12 -15.29 7.28
C LEU A 297 -5.84 -15.87 5.90
N PHE A 298 -6.33 -15.16 4.89
CA PHE A 298 -6.10 -15.44 3.49
C PHE A 298 -5.65 -14.17 2.77
N ILE A 299 -4.91 -14.36 1.68
CA ILE A 299 -4.68 -13.31 0.68
C ILE A 299 -5.69 -13.47 -0.45
N CYS A 300 -6.35 -12.37 -0.81
CA CYS A 300 -7.15 -12.27 -2.02
C CYS A 300 -6.63 -11.14 -2.92
N ARG A 301 -6.55 -11.39 -4.22
CA ARG A 301 -6.23 -10.38 -5.23
C ARG A 301 -7.49 -9.96 -5.98
N ILE A 302 -7.77 -8.67 -6.03
CA ILE A 302 -8.85 -8.08 -6.82
C ILE A 302 -8.47 -8.18 -8.31
N VAL A 303 -9.27 -8.89 -9.08
CA VAL A 303 -9.04 -9.09 -10.53
C VAL A 303 -9.93 -8.21 -11.39
N ASP A 304 -11.14 -7.88 -10.93
CA ASP A 304 -12.10 -7.05 -11.67
C ASP A 304 -13.09 -6.38 -10.70
N TRP A 305 -13.66 -5.25 -11.12
CA TRP A 305 -14.80 -4.64 -10.43
C TRP A 305 -15.79 -4.05 -11.44
N LYS A 306 -16.81 -4.85 -11.75
CA LYS A 306 -17.84 -4.48 -12.73
C LYS A 306 -18.76 -3.39 -12.19
N GLU A 307 -19.26 -2.58 -13.12
CA GLU A 307 -20.12 -1.44 -12.81
C GLU A 307 -21.49 -1.85 -12.24
N ASP A 308 -21.94 -3.08 -12.50
CA ASP A 308 -23.20 -3.64 -11.99
C ASP A 308 -23.05 -4.43 -10.68
N SER A 309 -21.85 -4.44 -10.07
CA SER A 309 -21.55 -5.23 -8.87
C SER A 309 -21.09 -4.37 -7.71
N SER A 310 -21.80 -4.44 -6.57
CA SER A 310 -21.42 -3.73 -5.34
C SER A 310 -20.09 -4.18 -4.75
N PHE A 311 -19.68 -5.42 -5.01
CA PHE A 311 -18.43 -6.01 -4.53
C PHE A 311 -17.50 -6.31 -5.69
N ALA A 312 -16.20 -6.25 -5.41
CA ALA A 312 -15.18 -6.61 -6.38
C ALA A 312 -15.19 -8.13 -6.64
N LEU A 313 -14.62 -8.56 -7.76
CA LEU A 313 -14.30 -9.95 -8.04
C LEU A 313 -12.80 -10.16 -7.75
N GLY A 314 -12.48 -11.25 -7.06
CA GLY A 314 -11.10 -11.58 -6.74
C GLY A 314 -10.79 -13.05 -6.93
N GLN A 315 -9.51 -13.35 -6.83
CA GLN A 315 -8.93 -14.68 -6.80
C GLN A 315 -8.29 -14.89 -5.43
N LEU A 316 -8.55 -16.03 -4.81
CA LEU A 316 -7.85 -16.42 -3.59
C LEU A 316 -6.43 -16.83 -3.95
N ALA A 317 -5.43 -16.22 -3.34
CA ALA A 317 -4.03 -16.54 -3.63
C ALA A 317 -3.53 -17.68 -2.73
N LYS A 318 -3.62 -17.51 -1.41
CA LYS A 318 -3.15 -18.48 -0.42
C LYS A 318 -3.79 -18.29 0.95
N SER A 319 -3.75 -19.35 1.75
CA SER A 319 -3.95 -19.31 3.20
C SER A 319 -2.63 -18.90 3.86
N LEU A 320 -2.68 -17.98 4.82
CA LEU A 320 -1.51 -17.51 5.57
C LEU A 320 -1.35 -18.31 6.88
N GLY A 321 -2.45 -18.49 7.62
CA GLY A 321 -2.43 -19.10 8.94
C GLY A 321 -3.51 -18.51 9.83
N GLN A 322 -3.36 -18.63 11.14
CA GLN A 322 -4.31 -18.04 12.10
C GLN A 322 -4.05 -16.55 12.27
N ALA A 323 -5.12 -15.77 12.42
CA ALA A 323 -5.05 -14.35 12.74
C ALA A 323 -4.46 -14.16 14.15
N GLY A 324 -3.63 -13.11 14.31
CA GLY A 324 -2.89 -12.85 15.54
C GLY A 324 -1.53 -13.58 15.64
N GLU A 325 -1.23 -14.53 14.76
CA GLU A 325 0.09 -15.17 14.68
C GLU A 325 1.07 -14.29 13.89
N ILE A 326 2.31 -14.19 14.38
CA ILE A 326 3.31 -13.23 13.86
C ILE A 326 3.65 -13.49 12.38
N GLU A 327 3.97 -14.74 12.00
CA GLU A 327 4.39 -15.03 10.62
C GLU A 327 3.26 -14.83 9.59
N PRO A 328 2.02 -15.32 9.81
CA PRO A 328 0.89 -15.02 8.94
C PRO A 328 0.58 -13.54 8.79
N GLU A 329 0.56 -12.78 9.89
CA GLU A 329 0.29 -11.33 9.85
C GLU A 329 1.40 -10.58 9.11
N THR A 330 2.66 -10.96 9.35
CA THR A 330 3.82 -10.36 8.70
C THR A 330 3.78 -10.56 7.18
N GLU A 331 3.53 -11.79 6.72
CA GLU A 331 3.37 -12.05 5.30
C GLU A 331 2.16 -11.33 4.70
N GLY A 332 1.07 -11.22 5.47
CA GLY A 332 -0.11 -10.45 5.11
C GLY A 332 0.21 -8.99 4.81
N ILE A 333 0.94 -8.33 5.72
CA ILE A 333 1.36 -6.93 5.58
C ILE A 333 2.28 -6.75 4.37
N LEU A 334 3.31 -7.59 4.23
CA LEU A 334 4.25 -7.50 3.11
C LEU A 334 3.53 -7.61 1.76
N THR A 335 2.61 -8.57 1.64
CA THR A 335 1.85 -8.79 0.39
C THR A 335 0.87 -7.66 0.10
N GLU A 336 0.17 -7.13 1.11
CA GLU A 336 -0.80 -6.04 0.96
C GLU A 336 -0.12 -4.74 0.49
N TYR A 337 1.10 -4.47 0.95
CA TYR A 337 1.87 -3.29 0.57
C TYR A 337 2.77 -3.52 -0.65
N GLY A 338 2.73 -4.70 -1.26
CA GLY A 338 3.49 -5.01 -2.47
C GLY A 338 5.00 -5.09 -2.25
N VAL A 339 5.44 -5.42 -1.03
CA VAL A 339 6.84 -5.68 -0.72
C VAL A 339 7.20 -7.04 -1.26
N ASP A 340 8.21 -7.10 -2.13
CA ASP A 340 8.78 -8.36 -2.58
C ASP A 340 9.72 -8.93 -1.51
N PHE A 341 9.34 -10.07 -0.95
CA PHE A 341 10.10 -10.80 0.06
C PHE A 341 10.57 -12.18 -0.43
N THR A 342 10.52 -12.45 -1.75
CA THR A 342 11.05 -13.70 -2.28
C THR A 342 12.57 -13.71 -2.26
N ASP A 343 13.15 -14.91 -2.35
CA ASP A 343 14.58 -15.04 -2.57
C ASP A 343 14.99 -14.42 -3.91
N PHE A 344 16.23 -13.92 -3.97
CA PHE A 344 16.81 -13.42 -5.22
C PHE A 344 16.99 -14.57 -6.22
N SER A 345 16.72 -14.30 -7.49
CA SER A 345 16.84 -15.31 -8.56
C SER A 345 18.31 -15.67 -8.85
N SER A 346 18.54 -16.79 -9.54
CA SER A 346 19.89 -17.19 -9.95
C SER A 346 20.57 -16.13 -10.81
N GLU A 347 19.84 -15.48 -11.71
CA GLU A 347 20.37 -14.44 -12.60
C GLU A 347 20.86 -13.21 -11.82
N VAL A 348 20.18 -12.88 -10.72
CA VAL A 348 20.62 -11.82 -9.79
C VAL A 348 21.88 -12.26 -9.04
N LEU A 349 21.90 -13.49 -8.52
CA LEU A 349 23.04 -14.00 -7.74
C LEU A 349 24.30 -14.21 -8.59
N GLU A 350 24.16 -14.49 -9.89
CA GLU A 350 25.27 -14.58 -10.85
C GLU A 350 25.96 -13.23 -11.07
N CYS A 351 25.29 -12.10 -10.79
CA CYS A 351 25.90 -10.76 -10.84
C CYS A 351 26.86 -10.48 -9.69
N LEU A 352 26.85 -11.31 -8.62
CA LEU A 352 27.71 -11.13 -7.46
C LEU A 352 29.16 -11.53 -7.76
N PRO A 353 30.15 -11.03 -6.98
CA PRO A 353 31.53 -11.48 -7.10
C PRO A 353 31.66 -12.99 -6.87
N GLN A 354 32.21 -13.71 -7.84
CA GLN A 354 32.30 -15.18 -7.82
C GLN A 354 33.54 -15.70 -7.06
N GLY A 355 34.60 -14.88 -6.96
CA GLY A 355 35.84 -15.24 -6.26
C GLY A 355 35.75 -14.93 -4.77
N LEU A 356 35.24 -15.88 -3.98
CA LEU A 356 35.15 -15.76 -2.52
C LEU A 356 36.29 -16.53 -1.81
N PRO A 357 36.92 -15.96 -0.77
CA PRO A 357 36.67 -14.64 -0.19
C PRO A 357 37.11 -13.51 -1.15
N TRP A 358 36.26 -12.49 -1.26
CA TRP A 358 36.54 -11.34 -2.14
C TRP A 358 37.60 -10.44 -1.51
N THR A 359 38.51 -9.94 -2.34
CA THR A 359 39.53 -8.96 -1.92
C THR A 359 39.58 -7.81 -2.93
N ILE A 360 39.92 -6.61 -2.45
CA ILE A 360 40.00 -5.42 -3.30
C ILE A 360 41.10 -5.64 -4.37
N PRO A 361 40.76 -5.50 -5.66
CA PRO A 361 41.76 -5.64 -6.71
C PRO A 361 42.88 -4.58 -6.60
N PRO A 362 44.16 -4.92 -6.88
CA PRO A 362 45.27 -3.98 -6.77
C PRO A 362 45.14 -2.71 -7.63
N GLU A 363 44.44 -2.80 -8.75
CA GLU A 363 44.12 -1.68 -9.62
C GLU A 363 43.20 -0.65 -8.97
N GLU A 364 42.22 -1.08 -8.18
CA GLU A 364 41.34 -0.20 -7.41
C GLU A 364 42.15 0.54 -6.35
N ILE A 365 43.04 -0.16 -5.64
CA ILE A 365 43.93 0.46 -4.64
C ILE A 365 44.80 1.56 -5.25
N ARG A 366 45.26 1.39 -6.50
CA ARG A 366 46.10 2.39 -7.18
C ARG A 366 45.34 3.61 -7.68
N GLN A 367 44.06 3.46 -8.02
CA GLN A 367 43.26 4.54 -8.60
C GLN A 367 42.55 5.38 -7.53
N ARG A 368 42.33 4.80 -6.35
CA ARG A 368 41.58 5.43 -5.26
C ARG A 368 42.50 6.12 -4.26
N ARG A 369 41.97 7.12 -3.56
CA ARG A 369 42.65 7.74 -2.43
C ARG A 369 42.67 6.74 -1.27
N ASP A 370 43.85 6.38 -0.80
CA ASP A 370 44.03 5.43 0.31
C ASP A 370 43.91 6.15 1.66
N LEU A 371 42.80 5.89 2.37
CA LEU A 371 42.50 6.42 3.70
C LEU A 371 42.62 5.36 4.81
N ARG A 372 43.11 4.15 4.50
CA ARG A 372 43.11 3.00 5.44
C ARG A 372 43.98 3.22 6.69
N LYS A 373 44.85 4.22 6.67
CA LYS A 373 45.72 4.59 7.81
C LYS A 373 45.09 5.64 8.72
N ASP A 374 44.00 6.26 8.28
CA ASP A 374 43.29 7.25 9.08
C ASP A 374 42.37 6.56 10.09
N CYS A 375 42.04 7.26 11.18
CA CYS A 375 41.10 6.77 12.18
C CYS A 375 39.67 6.99 11.68
N VAL A 376 39.08 5.93 11.10
CA VAL A 376 37.71 5.88 10.61
C VAL A 376 36.90 4.91 11.46
N PHE A 377 35.68 5.28 11.83
CA PHE A 377 34.78 4.46 12.65
C PHE A 377 33.32 4.65 12.23
N THR A 378 32.45 3.70 12.58
CA THR A 378 30.99 3.81 12.37
C THR A 378 30.29 4.06 13.71
N ILE A 379 29.06 4.59 13.69
CA ILE A 379 28.22 4.78 14.87
C ILE A 379 26.81 4.30 14.54
N ASP A 380 26.45 3.11 15.00
CA ASP A 380 25.23 2.40 14.60
C ASP A 380 24.51 1.76 15.79
N PRO A 381 23.23 1.40 15.65
CA PRO A 381 22.55 0.54 16.62
C PRO A 381 23.33 -0.77 16.88
N SER A 382 23.25 -1.29 18.10
CA SER A 382 23.95 -2.54 18.49
C SER A 382 23.53 -3.77 17.68
N THR A 383 22.38 -3.72 17.01
CA THR A 383 21.82 -4.78 16.17
C THR A 383 22.01 -4.55 14.66
N ALA A 384 22.71 -3.48 14.26
CA ALA A 384 22.97 -3.17 12.86
C ALA A 384 23.78 -4.27 12.17
N ARG A 385 23.46 -4.56 10.90
CA ARG A 385 24.14 -5.59 10.09
C ARG A 385 24.76 -5.02 8.81
N ASP A 386 24.24 -3.89 8.38
CA ASP A 386 24.50 -3.18 7.15
C ASP A 386 24.97 -1.76 7.50
N LEU A 387 26.29 -1.58 7.64
CA LEU A 387 26.90 -0.31 8.03
C LEU A 387 27.17 0.50 6.77
N ASP A 388 26.31 1.48 6.48
CA ASP A 388 26.36 2.26 5.24
C ASP A 388 27.35 3.44 5.31
N ASP A 389 27.54 4.02 6.49
CA ASP A 389 28.37 5.20 6.70
C ASP A 389 29.45 5.00 7.78
N ALA A 390 30.60 5.65 7.55
CA ALA A 390 31.67 5.80 8.51
C ALA A 390 32.15 7.25 8.55
N LEU A 391 32.72 7.63 9.69
CA LEU A 391 33.12 8.99 10.00
C LEU A 391 34.61 9.05 10.36
N SER A 392 35.24 10.17 10.03
CA SER A 392 36.54 10.57 10.55
C SER A 392 36.56 12.06 10.87
N CYS A 393 37.36 12.44 11.87
CA CYS A 393 37.56 13.84 12.25
C CYS A 393 38.98 14.04 12.75
N LYS A 394 39.70 14.98 12.13
CA LYS A 394 41.10 15.26 12.42
C LYS A 394 41.33 16.76 12.57
N PRO A 395 41.84 17.24 13.72
CA PRO A 395 42.20 18.65 13.87
C PRO A 395 43.41 18.99 12.97
N LEU A 396 43.37 20.17 12.37
CA LEU A 396 44.44 20.73 11.54
C LEU A 396 45.22 21.82 12.29
N ALA A 397 46.42 22.13 11.79
CA ALA A 397 47.34 23.04 12.47
C ALA A 397 46.84 24.50 12.54
N ASP A 398 45.92 24.89 11.66
CA ASP A 398 45.30 26.22 11.59
C ASP A 398 44.06 26.36 12.48
N GLY A 399 43.72 25.33 13.26
CA GLY A 399 42.56 25.30 14.15
C GLY A 399 41.25 24.87 13.48
N THR A 400 41.28 24.51 12.19
CA THR A 400 40.14 23.86 11.50
C THR A 400 40.15 22.34 11.70
N TYR A 401 39.11 21.67 11.21
CA TYR A 401 38.96 20.22 11.28
C TYR A 401 38.78 19.63 9.88
N GLU A 402 39.55 18.61 9.53
CA GLU A 402 39.25 17.75 8.39
C GLU A 402 38.22 16.70 8.84
N VAL A 403 37.01 16.78 8.28
CA VAL A 403 35.91 15.85 8.57
C VAL A 403 35.60 15.03 7.33
N GLY A 404 35.63 13.71 7.48
CA GLY A 404 35.30 12.75 6.42
C GLY A 404 33.99 12.03 6.71
N VAL A 405 33.11 11.97 5.71
CA VAL A 405 31.97 11.05 5.65
C VAL A 405 32.27 10.05 4.54
N HIS A 406 32.30 8.76 4.89
CA HIS A 406 32.70 7.67 4.02
C HIS A 406 31.52 6.73 3.84
N ILE A 407 30.89 6.77 2.66
CA ILE A 407 29.72 5.95 2.35
C ILE A 407 30.16 4.68 1.64
N ALA A 408 29.55 3.54 1.95
CA ALA A 408 29.77 2.27 1.27
C ALA A 408 29.65 2.43 -0.26
N ASP A 409 30.67 2.00 -1.01
CA ASP A 409 30.67 2.13 -2.47
C ASP A 409 29.91 0.97 -3.15
N VAL A 410 28.59 0.96 -2.96
CA VAL A 410 27.70 -0.03 -3.59
C VAL A 410 27.75 0.04 -5.11
N SER A 411 28.05 1.21 -5.69
CA SER A 411 28.11 1.42 -7.14
C SER A 411 29.16 0.56 -7.84
N TYR A 412 30.25 0.21 -7.13
CA TYR A 412 31.26 -0.71 -7.62
C TYR A 412 30.71 -2.13 -7.82
N PHE A 413 29.79 -2.57 -6.96
CA PHE A 413 29.26 -3.94 -6.94
C PHE A 413 27.97 -4.13 -7.72
N VAL A 414 27.26 -3.05 -8.04
CA VAL A 414 25.97 -3.08 -8.74
C VAL A 414 26.09 -2.37 -10.10
N PRO A 415 26.47 -3.08 -11.17
CA PRO A 415 26.57 -2.47 -12.49
C PRO A 415 25.19 -2.05 -13.02
N GLU A 416 25.10 -0.83 -13.50
CA GLU A 416 23.88 -0.28 -14.11
C GLU A 416 23.37 -1.17 -15.26
N GLY A 417 22.06 -1.46 -15.25
CA GLY A 417 21.40 -2.29 -16.24
C GLY A 417 21.53 -3.81 -16.04
N SER A 418 22.27 -4.26 -15.02
CA SER A 418 22.33 -5.68 -14.63
C SER A 418 21.01 -6.18 -14.03
N GLU A 419 20.83 -7.50 -13.91
CA GLU A 419 19.65 -8.04 -13.22
C GLU A 419 19.62 -7.67 -11.73
N LEU A 420 20.79 -7.54 -11.11
CA LEU A 420 20.94 -7.04 -9.74
C LEU A 420 20.50 -5.58 -9.59
N ASP A 421 20.84 -4.71 -10.55
CA ASP A 421 20.39 -3.32 -10.58
C ASP A 421 18.87 -3.22 -10.76
N LYS A 422 18.30 -4.01 -11.69
CA LYS A 422 16.86 -4.04 -11.92
C LYS A 422 16.07 -4.44 -10.68
N VAL A 423 16.47 -5.52 -10.00
CA VAL A 423 15.76 -5.95 -8.77
C VAL A 423 15.95 -4.95 -7.63
N ALA A 424 17.12 -4.30 -7.54
CA ALA A 424 17.35 -3.23 -6.58
C ALA A 424 16.42 -2.03 -6.84
N ALA A 425 16.26 -1.63 -8.11
CA ALA A 425 15.36 -0.57 -8.53
C ALA A 425 13.87 -0.92 -8.29
N GLU A 426 13.49 -2.19 -8.50
CA GLU A 426 12.13 -2.69 -8.24
C GLU A 426 11.80 -2.71 -6.74
N ARG A 427 12.74 -3.16 -5.89
CA ARG A 427 12.57 -3.15 -4.43
C ARG A 427 12.68 -1.74 -3.85
N ALA A 428 13.49 -0.89 -4.48
CA ALA A 428 13.79 0.51 -4.16
C ALA A 428 14.44 0.78 -2.79
N THR A 429 14.08 0.04 -1.75
CA THR A 429 14.59 0.17 -0.39
C THR A 429 14.49 -1.16 0.36
N SER A 430 15.37 -1.36 1.35
CA SER A 430 15.17 -2.41 2.35
C SER A 430 13.95 -2.08 3.22
N VAL A 431 13.23 -3.10 3.68
CA VAL A 431 12.06 -2.94 4.58
C VAL A 431 12.38 -3.55 5.93
N TYR A 432 12.47 -2.70 6.96
CA TYR A 432 12.72 -3.10 8.34
C TYR A 432 11.40 -3.38 9.05
N LEU A 433 11.23 -4.62 9.50
CA LEU A 433 10.16 -5.04 10.41
C LEU A 433 10.75 -5.20 11.82
N VAL A 434 9.88 -5.42 12.80
CA VAL A 434 10.30 -5.58 14.20
C VAL A 434 11.25 -6.77 14.37
N GLN A 435 10.96 -7.90 13.73
CA GLN A 435 11.68 -9.16 13.90
C GLN A 435 12.61 -9.52 12.73
N LYS A 436 12.48 -8.85 11.58
CA LYS A 436 13.25 -9.20 10.37
C LYS A 436 13.44 -8.01 9.43
N VAL A 437 14.37 -8.15 8.49
CA VAL A 437 14.60 -7.19 7.41
C VAL A 437 14.37 -7.90 6.08
N VAL A 438 13.65 -7.25 5.17
CA VAL A 438 13.56 -7.67 3.76
C VAL A 438 14.57 -6.84 2.99
N PRO A 439 15.69 -7.43 2.52
CA PRO A 439 16.80 -6.65 2.01
C PRO A 439 16.58 -6.23 0.54
N MET A 440 17.08 -5.04 0.20
CA MET A 440 17.10 -4.53 -1.18
C MET A 440 18.09 -5.31 -2.07
N LEU A 441 19.26 -5.65 -1.52
CA LEU A 441 20.33 -6.37 -2.21
C LEU A 441 20.58 -7.74 -1.54
N PRO A 442 21.26 -8.68 -2.21
CA PRO A 442 21.66 -9.94 -1.58
C PRO A 442 22.50 -9.72 -0.32
N ARG A 443 22.31 -10.57 0.69
CA ARG A 443 22.98 -10.46 2.01
C ARG A 443 24.51 -10.41 1.90
N LEU A 444 25.10 -11.09 0.92
CA LEU A 444 26.53 -11.00 0.63
C LEU A 444 27.00 -9.56 0.37
N LEU A 445 26.19 -8.73 -0.30
CA LEU A 445 26.51 -7.31 -0.47
C LEU A 445 26.17 -6.50 0.77
N CYS A 446 24.93 -6.63 1.26
CA CYS A 446 24.42 -5.82 2.38
C CYS A 446 25.23 -5.98 3.66
N GLU A 447 25.56 -7.22 4.05
CA GLU A 447 26.10 -7.53 5.38
C GLU A 447 27.61 -7.79 5.35
N GLU A 448 28.17 -8.17 4.19
CA GLU A 448 29.56 -8.56 4.08
C GLU A 448 30.40 -7.62 3.23
N LEU A 449 30.13 -7.48 1.92
CA LEU A 449 31.04 -6.81 1.00
C LEU A 449 30.94 -5.29 1.08
N CYS A 450 29.73 -4.72 1.03
CA CYS A 450 29.51 -3.27 1.06
C CYS A 450 29.56 -2.71 2.47
N SER A 451 28.99 -3.44 3.45
CA SER A 451 28.98 -3.02 4.86
C SER A 451 30.39 -2.65 5.34
N LEU A 452 30.50 -1.49 5.99
CA LEU A 452 31.76 -0.94 6.52
C LEU A 452 32.20 -1.62 7.82
N ASN A 453 32.16 -2.95 7.83
CA ASN A 453 32.58 -3.79 8.93
C ASN A 453 34.00 -3.44 9.41
N PRO A 454 34.24 -3.39 10.73
CA PRO A 454 35.50 -2.94 11.28
C PRO A 454 36.66 -3.86 10.92
N MET A 455 37.88 -3.31 10.95
CA MET A 455 39.14 -4.05 10.76
C MET A 455 39.28 -4.77 9.41
N THR A 456 38.50 -4.37 8.40
CA THR A 456 38.57 -4.90 7.04
C THR A 456 38.69 -3.75 6.05
N ASP A 457 39.52 -3.89 5.03
CA ASP A 457 39.64 -2.90 3.96
C ASP A 457 38.32 -2.82 3.16
N LYS A 458 37.79 -1.61 2.96
CA LYS A 458 36.51 -1.36 2.28
C LYS A 458 36.61 -0.29 1.21
N LEU A 459 35.86 -0.48 0.13
CA LEU A 459 35.68 0.54 -0.90
C LEU A 459 34.59 1.52 -0.45
N THR A 460 34.92 2.81 -0.48
CA THR A 460 34.00 3.88 -0.10
C THR A 460 33.97 4.99 -1.16
N PHE A 461 32.84 5.69 -1.20
CA PHE A 461 32.75 7.02 -1.77
C PHE A 461 32.82 8.02 -0.60
N SER A 462 33.90 8.79 -0.55
CA SER A 462 34.15 9.72 0.56
C SER A 462 33.87 11.17 0.18
N VAL A 463 33.26 11.92 1.08
CA VAL A 463 33.22 13.38 1.07
C VAL A 463 34.06 13.89 2.23
N ILE A 464 35.01 14.78 1.93
CA ILE A 464 35.95 15.32 2.92
C ILE A 464 35.85 16.84 2.88
N TRP A 465 35.55 17.43 4.03
CA TRP A 465 35.48 18.88 4.21
C TRP A 465 36.58 19.34 5.17
N VAL A 466 36.99 20.59 5.02
CA VAL A 466 37.69 21.34 6.07
C VAL A 466 36.66 22.25 6.70
N LEU A 467 36.38 22.06 7.98
CA LEU A 467 35.36 22.80 8.71
C LEU A 467 35.99 23.71 9.76
N THR A 468 35.42 24.90 9.97
CA THR A 468 35.70 25.68 11.18
C THR A 468 35.15 24.96 12.42
N PRO A 469 35.58 25.33 13.64
CA PRO A 469 35.02 24.76 14.87
C PRO A 469 33.50 24.90 15.01
N GLU A 470 32.91 25.88 14.32
CA GLU A 470 31.46 26.12 14.28
C GLU A 470 30.73 25.36 13.17
N GLY A 471 31.41 24.49 12.42
CA GLY A 471 30.83 23.67 11.36
C GLY A 471 30.62 24.37 10.02
N LYS A 472 31.33 25.48 9.76
CA LYS A 472 31.31 26.14 8.44
C LYS A 472 32.32 25.47 7.50
N VAL A 473 31.85 25.08 6.31
CA VAL A 473 32.67 24.59 5.19
C VAL A 473 33.49 25.72 4.58
#